data_AF-A0A7D9L319-F1
#
_entry.id   AF-A0A7D9L319-F1
#
_cell.length_a   1.000
_cell.length_b   1.000
_cell.length_c   1.000
_cell.angle_alpha   90.00
_cell.angle_beta   90.00
_cell.angle_gamma   90.00
#
_symmetry.space_group_name_H-M   'P 1'
#
loop_
_entity.id
_entity.type
_entity.pdbx_description
1 polymer ?
#
loop_
_entity_poly.entity_id
_entity_poly.type
_entity_poly.pdbx_seq_one_letter_code
_entity_poly.pdbx_strand_id
1 'polypeptide(L)'
;MLSVIFSRSFEFAFDLARTAKKEKLPDIHLKHAMFLEDEGKFPEAEREFIKANKAKEAVLMHVHNQDWDSAQRVAEDHDPDSVADVLVGQARVAFEKKDFQRAETCLLRAQRPELAARYYKEAGMWTDALRVVKEYLPHKISQWQDEYERESLKKGN
;
A
#
# COMPACT_ATOMS: atom_id res chain seq x y z
N MET A 1 -29.22 9.13 15.29
CA MET A 1 -29.34 9.07 16.77
C MET A 1 -28.19 8.26 17.39
N LEU A 2 -27.86 7.08 16.85
CA LEU A 2 -26.71 6.25 17.29
C LEU A 2 -25.34 6.97 17.20
N SER A 3 -24.99 7.59 16.06
CA SER A 3 -23.70 8.29 15.85
C SER A 3 -23.42 9.40 16.88
N VAL A 4 -24.46 10.11 17.34
CA VAL A 4 -24.36 11.17 18.37
C VAL A 4 -24.11 10.60 19.77
N ILE A 5 -24.69 9.43 20.08
CA ILE A 5 -24.49 8.74 21.37
C ILE A 5 -23.05 8.21 21.47
N PHE A 6 -22.54 7.62 20.39
CA PHE A 6 -21.16 7.15 20.33
C PHE A 6 -20.15 8.30 20.39
N SER A 7 -20.39 9.41 19.68
CA SER A 7 -19.55 10.61 19.75
C SER A 7 -19.43 11.16 21.17
N ARG A 8 -20.55 11.32 21.91
CA ARG A 8 -20.53 11.70 23.33
C ARG A 8 -19.82 10.70 24.24
N SER A 9 -19.86 9.42 23.88
CA SER A 9 -19.20 8.37 24.66
C SER A 9 -17.68 8.41 24.52
N PHE A 10 -17.16 8.75 23.33
CA PHE A 10 -15.72 8.93 23.12
C PHE A 10 -15.19 10.19 23.82
N GLU A 11 -15.91 11.31 23.78
CA GLU A 11 -15.54 12.54 24.52
C GLU A 11 -15.38 12.26 26.02
N PHE A 12 -16.37 11.61 26.62
CA PHE A 12 -16.31 11.20 28.03
C PHE A 12 -15.15 10.24 28.32
N ALA A 13 -14.90 9.27 27.43
CA ALA A 13 -13.77 8.35 27.57
C ALA A 13 -12.42 9.08 27.51
N PHE A 14 -12.28 10.06 26.62
CA PHE A 14 -11.07 10.88 26.54
C PHE A 14 -10.85 11.71 27.79
N ASP A 15 -11.90 12.36 28.31
CA ASP A 15 -11.80 13.16 29.54
C ASP A 15 -11.40 12.31 30.75
N LEU A 16 -12.00 11.13 30.87
CA LEU A 16 -11.65 10.17 31.92
C LEU A 16 -10.21 9.66 31.80
N ALA A 17 -9.77 9.32 30.59
CA ALA A 17 -8.41 8.83 30.38
C ALA A 17 -7.35 9.92 30.60
N ARG A 18 -7.61 11.17 30.18
CA ARG A 18 -6.69 12.30 30.42
C ARG A 18 -6.48 12.58 31.90
N THR A 19 -7.53 12.39 32.71
CA THR A 19 -7.53 12.69 34.15
C THR A 19 -7.05 11.52 35.00
N ALA A 20 -7.43 10.28 34.66
CA ALA A 20 -7.18 9.11 35.51
C ALA A 20 -6.12 8.14 34.98
N LYS A 21 -6.05 7.90 33.66
CA LYS A 21 -5.24 6.82 33.04
C LYS A 21 -4.81 7.14 31.60
N LYS A 22 -3.74 7.94 31.46
CA LYS A 22 -3.24 8.40 30.16
C LYS A 22 -2.74 7.27 29.26
N GLU A 23 -2.32 6.16 29.84
CA GLU A 23 -1.89 4.96 29.13
C GLU A 23 -3.00 4.33 28.29
N LYS A 24 -4.28 4.65 28.57
CA LYS A 24 -5.43 4.18 27.78
C LYS A 24 -5.80 5.06 26.61
N LEU A 25 -5.18 6.23 26.45
CA LEU A 25 -5.51 7.14 25.35
C LEU A 25 -5.30 6.52 23.96
N PRO A 26 -4.21 5.78 23.67
CA PRO A 26 -4.06 5.11 22.38
C PRO A 26 -5.17 4.09 22.09
N ASP A 27 -5.58 3.31 23.10
CA ASP A 27 -6.67 2.33 22.97
C ASP A 27 -8.01 3.01 22.62
N ILE A 28 -8.27 4.19 23.20
CA ILE A 28 -9.49 4.96 22.94
C ILE A 28 -9.45 5.58 21.54
N HIS A 29 -8.31 6.18 21.15
CA HIS A 29 -8.11 6.68 19.79
C HIS A 29 -8.28 5.59 18.75
N LEU A 30 -7.75 4.38 18.99
CA LEU A 30 -7.92 3.23 18.09
C LEU A 30 -9.40 2.85 17.92
N LYS A 31 -10.14 2.70 19.03
CA LYS A 31 -11.57 2.37 18.97
C LYS A 31 -12.39 3.46 18.27
N HIS A 32 -12.01 4.72 18.47
CA HIS A 32 -12.65 5.84 17.81
C HIS A 32 -12.37 5.85 16.31
N ALA A 33 -11.12 5.57 15.91
CA ALA A 33 -10.72 5.44 14.51
C ALA A 33 -11.51 4.35 13.79
N MET A 34 -11.62 3.16 14.39
CA MET A 34 -12.40 2.05 13.83
C MET A 34 -13.89 2.42 13.66
N PHE A 35 -14.47 3.09 14.64
CA PHE A 35 -15.86 3.57 14.54
C PHE A 35 -16.03 4.59 13.40
N LEU A 36 -15.07 5.50 13.22
CA LEU A 36 -15.09 6.49 12.13
C LEU A 36 -14.90 5.83 10.76
N GLU A 37 -14.05 4.81 10.66
CA GLU A 37 -13.87 4.00 9.46
C GLU A 37 -15.17 3.29 9.07
N ASP A 38 -15.86 2.65 10.03
CA ASP A 38 -17.16 2.01 9.80
C ASP A 38 -18.24 3.00 9.32
N GLU A 39 -18.17 4.26 9.78
CA GLU A 39 -19.06 5.34 9.33
C GLU A 39 -18.62 6.00 8.01
N GLY A 40 -17.51 5.55 7.40
CA GLY A 40 -16.96 6.08 6.16
C GLY A 40 -16.24 7.44 6.29
N LYS A 41 -15.93 7.86 7.51
CA LYS A 41 -15.27 9.13 7.83
C LYS A 41 -13.75 8.97 7.84
N PHE A 42 -13.20 8.61 6.69
CA PHE A 42 -11.78 8.24 6.54
C PHE A 42 -10.79 9.34 6.94
N PRO A 43 -10.99 10.63 6.60
CA PRO A 43 -10.08 11.69 7.03
C PRO A 43 -10.03 11.86 8.56
N GLU A 44 -11.16 11.69 9.24
CA GLU A 44 -11.22 11.71 10.70
C GLU A 44 -10.60 10.43 11.30
N ALA A 45 -10.89 9.27 10.73
CA ALA A 45 -10.32 7.98 11.16
C ALA A 45 -8.79 7.98 11.07
N GLU A 46 -8.21 8.50 9.98
CA GLU A 46 -6.76 8.65 9.82
C GLU A 46 -6.13 9.41 10.99
N ARG A 47 -6.70 10.57 11.36
CA ARG A 47 -6.18 11.39 12.46
C ARG A 47 -6.20 10.63 13.78
N GLU A 48 -7.23 9.83 14.02
CA GLU A 48 -7.36 9.04 15.24
C GLU A 48 -6.41 7.82 15.22
N PHE A 49 -6.24 7.15 14.09
CA PHE A 49 -5.24 6.08 13.92
C PHE A 49 -3.81 6.59 14.18
N ILE A 50 -3.45 7.77 13.66
CA ILE A 50 -2.14 8.39 13.90
C ILE A 50 -1.94 8.68 15.40
N LYS A 51 -2.94 9.26 16.08
CA LYS A 51 -2.89 9.50 17.54
C LYS A 51 -2.81 8.21 18.36
N ALA A 52 -3.31 7.09 17.82
CA ALA A 52 -3.18 5.77 18.42
C ALA A 52 -1.82 5.11 18.16
N ASN A 53 -0.89 5.76 17.45
CA ASN A 53 0.35 5.17 16.92
C ASN A 53 0.09 3.95 16.01
N LYS A 54 -1.02 4.00 15.28
CA LYS A 54 -1.51 2.96 14.36
C LYS A 54 -1.53 3.48 12.92
N ALA A 55 -0.43 4.09 12.49
CA ALA A 55 -0.31 4.68 11.15
C ALA A 55 -0.48 3.63 10.04
N LYS A 56 0.02 2.41 10.26
CA LYS A 56 -0.15 1.29 9.33
C LYS A 56 -1.63 0.96 9.08
N GLU A 57 -2.45 1.00 10.12
CA GLU A 57 -3.89 0.79 10.01
C GLU A 57 -4.56 1.89 9.17
N ALA A 58 -4.14 3.16 9.31
CA ALA A 58 -4.60 4.24 8.44
C ALA A 58 -4.16 4.05 6.96
N VAL A 59 -2.94 3.59 6.72
CA VAL A 59 -2.46 3.26 5.36
C VAL A 59 -3.34 2.16 4.76
N LEU A 60 -3.58 1.08 5.49
CA LEU A 60 -4.39 -0.05 5.02
C LEU A 60 -5.84 0.35 4.74
N MET A 61 -6.44 1.19 5.58
CA MET A 61 -7.77 1.75 5.35
C MET A 61 -7.83 2.47 3.98
N HIS A 62 -6.87 3.35 3.69
CA HIS A 62 -6.82 4.06 2.40
C HIS A 62 -6.54 3.15 1.21
N VAL A 63 -5.66 2.15 1.38
CA VAL A 63 -5.41 1.12 0.35
C VAL A 63 -6.67 0.33 0.02
N HIS A 64 -7.46 -0.07 1.03
CA HIS A 64 -8.73 -0.77 0.81
C HIS A 64 -9.74 0.09 0.04
N ASN A 65 -9.75 1.40 0.30
CA ASN A 65 -10.58 2.36 -0.41
C ASN A 65 -10.05 2.78 -1.79
N GLN A 66 -8.90 2.24 -2.21
CA GLN A 66 -8.18 2.65 -3.41
C GLN A 66 -7.80 4.15 -3.45
N ASP A 67 -7.76 4.80 -2.28
CA ASP A 67 -7.23 6.16 -2.14
C ASP A 67 -5.70 6.09 -2.00
N TRP A 68 -5.05 5.85 -3.14
CA TRP A 68 -3.62 5.65 -3.22
C TRP A 68 -2.79 6.89 -2.86
N ASP A 69 -3.35 8.09 -3.08
CA ASP A 69 -2.68 9.35 -2.79
C ASP A 69 -2.63 9.57 -1.27
N SER A 70 -3.75 9.36 -0.57
CA SER A 70 -3.77 9.40 0.89
C SER A 70 -2.93 8.27 1.51
N ALA A 71 -3.03 7.04 1.00
CA ALA A 71 -2.22 5.92 1.48
C ALA A 71 -0.72 6.20 1.39
N GLN A 72 -0.25 6.73 0.26
CA GLN A 72 1.17 7.03 0.06
C GLN A 72 1.62 8.18 0.98
N ARG A 73 0.84 9.26 1.09
CA ARG A 73 1.16 10.38 1.99
C ARG A 73 1.29 9.91 3.43
N VAL A 74 0.31 9.16 3.94
CA VAL A 74 0.34 8.68 5.33
C VAL A 74 1.51 7.74 5.55
N ALA A 75 1.83 6.87 4.59
CA ALA A 75 3.00 6.01 4.68
C ALA A 75 4.30 6.83 4.70
N GLU A 76 4.48 7.79 3.79
CA GLU A 76 5.68 8.63 3.75
C GLU A 76 5.87 9.47 5.03
N ASP A 77 4.78 10.01 5.59
CA ASP A 77 4.83 10.88 6.76
C ASP A 77 4.93 10.13 8.10
N HIS A 78 4.31 8.94 8.21
CA HIS A 78 4.08 8.27 9.49
C HIS A 78 4.46 6.79 9.53
N ASP A 79 4.62 6.12 8.39
CA ASP A 79 4.98 4.70 8.33
C ASP A 79 5.82 4.35 7.08
N PRO A 80 7.10 4.77 7.03
CA PRO A 80 7.95 4.62 5.85
C PRO A 80 8.11 3.16 5.39
N ASP A 81 7.99 2.21 6.30
CA ASP A 81 8.07 0.78 6.02
C ASP A 81 6.91 0.31 5.11
N SER A 82 5.74 0.97 5.19
CA SER A 82 4.58 0.66 4.36
C SER A 82 4.62 1.30 2.96
N VAL A 83 5.52 2.25 2.69
CA VAL A 83 5.61 2.94 1.38
C VAL A 83 5.82 1.94 0.24
N ALA A 84 6.69 0.95 0.43
CA ALA A 84 6.94 -0.07 -0.57
C ALA A 84 5.68 -0.90 -0.88
N ASP A 85 4.92 -1.27 0.14
CA ASP A 85 3.69 -2.06 -0.02
C ASP A 85 2.59 -1.25 -0.73
N VAL A 86 2.45 0.05 -0.42
CA VAL A 86 1.52 0.96 -1.11
C VAL A 86 1.88 1.08 -2.60
N LEU A 87 3.16 1.29 -2.91
CA LEU A 87 3.63 1.40 -4.31
C LEU A 87 3.43 0.09 -5.09
N VAL A 88 3.64 -1.06 -4.45
CA VAL A 88 3.33 -2.37 -5.07
C VAL A 88 1.83 -2.51 -5.34
N GLY A 89 0.98 -2.05 -4.42
CA GLY A 89 -0.48 -2.00 -4.62
C GLY A 89 -0.87 -1.12 -5.81
N GLN A 90 -0.33 0.10 -5.90
CA GLN A 90 -0.53 1.01 -7.03
C GLN A 90 -0.07 0.37 -8.35
N ALA A 91 1.08 -0.31 -8.34
CA ALA A 91 1.62 -0.95 -9.52
C ALA A 91 0.72 -2.07 -10.04
N ARG A 92 0.15 -2.88 -9.13
CA ARG A 92 -0.81 -3.94 -9.49
C ARG A 92 -2.04 -3.35 -10.19
N VAL A 93 -2.63 -2.29 -9.64
CA VAL A 93 -3.79 -1.61 -10.24
C VAL A 93 -3.44 -0.98 -11.58
N ALA A 94 -2.26 -0.36 -11.71
CA ALA A 94 -1.79 0.20 -12.98
C ALA A 94 -1.61 -0.91 -14.03
N PHE A 95 -1.06 -2.06 -13.63
CA PHE A 95 -0.87 -3.21 -14.51
C PHE A 95 -2.21 -3.81 -14.99
N GLU A 96 -3.20 -3.95 -14.11
CA GLU A 96 -4.56 -4.37 -14.48
C GLU A 96 -5.20 -3.43 -15.50
N LYS A 97 -4.90 -2.13 -15.42
CA LYS A 97 -5.32 -1.11 -16.39
C LYS A 97 -4.46 -1.07 -17.66
N LYS A 98 -3.48 -1.97 -17.79
CA LYS A 98 -2.47 -2.00 -18.87
C LYS A 98 -1.60 -0.74 -18.96
N ASP A 99 -1.52 0.03 -17.87
CA ASP A 99 -0.59 1.15 -17.73
C ASP A 99 0.74 0.62 -17.19
N PHE A 100 1.49 -0.03 -18.07
CA PHE A 100 2.74 -0.70 -17.72
C PHE A 100 3.84 0.28 -17.28
N GLN A 101 3.86 1.48 -17.86
CA GLN A 101 4.84 2.52 -17.53
C GLN A 101 4.68 3.01 -16.09
N ARG A 102 3.43 3.27 -15.68
CA ARG A 102 3.14 3.65 -14.29
C ARG A 102 3.43 2.49 -13.34
N ALA A 103 3.08 1.26 -13.70
CA ALA A 103 3.38 0.08 -12.89
C ALA A 103 4.89 -0.10 -12.66
N GLU A 104 5.70 0.00 -13.71
CA GLU A 104 7.16 -0.07 -13.62
C GLU A 104 7.70 1.03 -12.73
N THR A 105 7.27 2.28 -12.92
CA THR A 105 7.71 3.42 -12.11
C THR A 105 7.45 3.19 -10.61
N CYS A 106 6.25 2.70 -10.26
CA CYS A 106 5.90 2.37 -8.88
C CYS A 106 6.78 1.26 -8.31
N LEU A 107 7.03 0.18 -9.06
CA LEU A 107 7.86 -0.94 -8.61
C LEU A 107 9.34 -0.58 -8.48
N LEU A 108 9.86 0.28 -9.35
CA LEU A 108 11.23 0.79 -9.23
C LEU A 108 11.39 1.68 -7.99
N ARG A 109 10.43 2.58 -7.74
CA ARG A 109 10.38 3.37 -6.50
C ARG A 109 10.29 2.50 -5.25
N ALA A 110 9.58 1.36 -5.34
CA ALA A 110 9.50 0.36 -4.26
C ALA A 110 10.77 -0.52 -4.15
N GLN A 111 11.81 -0.29 -4.96
CA GLN A 111 13.03 -1.10 -5.03
C GLN A 111 12.74 -2.59 -5.34
N ARG A 112 11.71 -2.85 -6.16
CA ARG A 112 11.31 -4.19 -6.62
C ARG A 112 11.41 -4.35 -8.14
N PRO A 113 12.59 -4.12 -8.77
CA PRO A 113 12.76 -4.26 -10.22
C PRO A 113 12.47 -5.68 -10.74
N GLU A 114 12.69 -6.70 -9.91
CA GLU A 114 12.39 -8.09 -10.28
C GLU A 114 10.89 -8.32 -10.45
N LEU A 115 10.07 -7.68 -9.61
CA LEU A 115 8.61 -7.77 -9.74
C LEU A 115 8.13 -7.06 -11.01
N ALA A 116 8.73 -5.93 -11.37
CA ALA A 116 8.44 -5.23 -12.62
C ALA A 116 8.72 -6.11 -13.84
N ALA A 117 9.88 -6.77 -13.87
CA ALA A 117 10.21 -7.72 -14.93
C ALA A 117 9.23 -8.90 -14.99
N ARG A 118 8.76 -9.41 -13.84
CA ARG A 118 7.78 -10.50 -13.78
C ARG A 118 6.44 -10.08 -14.36
N TYR A 119 5.97 -8.87 -14.06
CA TYR A 119 4.75 -8.33 -14.64
C TYR A 119 4.81 -8.26 -16.18
N TYR A 120 5.92 -7.75 -16.73
CA TYR A 120 6.11 -7.76 -18.19
C TYR A 120 6.13 -9.17 -18.79
N LYS A 121 6.82 -10.10 -18.12
CA LYS A 121 6.85 -11.51 -18.51
C LYS A 121 5.45 -12.14 -18.51
N GLU A 122 4.64 -11.90 -17.48
CA GLU A 122 3.26 -12.39 -17.38
C GLU A 122 2.34 -11.77 -18.45
N ALA A 123 2.61 -10.53 -18.88
CA ALA A 123 1.96 -9.91 -20.03
C ALA A 123 2.46 -10.42 -21.39
N GLY A 124 3.46 -11.31 -21.43
CA GLY A 124 4.12 -11.79 -22.65
C GLY A 124 5.08 -10.78 -23.30
N MET A 125 5.34 -9.64 -22.63
CA MET A 125 6.22 -8.56 -23.08
C MET A 125 7.68 -8.85 -22.70
N TRP A 126 8.22 -9.94 -23.24
CA TRP A 126 9.56 -10.43 -22.90
C TRP A 126 10.69 -9.44 -23.22
N THR A 127 10.54 -8.64 -24.27
CA THR A 127 11.50 -7.59 -24.62
C THR A 127 11.64 -6.56 -23.51
N ASP A 128 10.53 -6.11 -22.94
CA ASP A 128 10.50 -5.15 -21.83
C ASP A 128 10.97 -5.79 -20.52
N ALA A 129 10.59 -7.05 -20.27
CA ALA A 129 11.09 -7.79 -19.10
C ALA A 129 12.63 -7.88 -19.13
N LEU A 130 13.21 -8.26 -20.26
CA LEU A 130 14.67 -8.34 -20.42
C LEU A 130 15.34 -6.96 -20.34
N ARG A 131 14.71 -5.90 -20.84
CA ARG A 131 15.19 -4.52 -20.67
C ARG A 131 15.33 -4.18 -19.19
N VAL A 132 14.27 -4.36 -18.41
CA VAL A 132 14.25 -4.08 -16.96
C VAL A 132 15.30 -4.90 -16.23
N VAL A 133 15.41 -6.21 -16.52
CA VAL A 133 16.42 -7.07 -15.89
C VAL A 133 17.84 -6.63 -16.27
N LYS A 134 18.09 -6.28 -17.53
CA LYS A 134 19.41 -5.82 -17.96
C LYS A 134 19.82 -4.52 -17.27
N GLU A 135 18.88 -3.60 -17.09
CA GLU A 135 19.13 -2.29 -16.52
C GLU A 135 19.28 -2.32 -14.99
N TYR A 136 18.40 -3.04 -14.29
CA TYR A 136 18.32 -3.00 -12.83
C TYR A 136 18.83 -4.27 -12.13
N LEU A 137 18.94 -5.40 -12.85
CA LEU A 137 19.33 -6.71 -12.30
C LEU A 137 20.33 -7.44 -13.22
N PRO A 138 21.50 -6.82 -13.53
CA PRO A 138 22.44 -7.38 -14.51
C PRO A 138 22.96 -8.77 -14.13
N HIS A 139 22.97 -9.12 -12.84
CA HIS A 139 23.36 -10.45 -12.36
C HIS A 139 22.32 -11.55 -12.69
N LYS A 140 21.07 -11.20 -13.02
CA LYS A 140 20.01 -12.16 -13.39
C LYS A 140 19.77 -12.25 -14.90
N ILE A 141 20.44 -11.44 -15.71
CA ILE A 141 20.15 -11.36 -17.16
C ILE A 141 20.30 -12.71 -17.88
N SER A 142 21.36 -13.46 -17.57
CA SER A 142 21.61 -14.78 -18.18
C SER A 142 20.44 -15.74 -17.92
N GLN A 143 19.97 -15.81 -16.67
CA GLN A 143 18.84 -16.66 -16.31
C GLN A 143 17.57 -16.30 -17.09
N TRP A 144 17.29 -15.00 -17.23
CA TRP A 144 16.09 -14.53 -17.92
C TRP A 144 16.17 -14.71 -19.44
N GLN A 145 17.36 -14.60 -20.03
CA GLN A 145 17.59 -14.90 -21.45
C GLN A 145 17.35 -16.38 -21.74
N ASP A 146 17.89 -17.28 -20.91
CA ASP A 146 17.68 -18.72 -21.05
C ASP A 146 16.19 -19.11 -20.90
N GLU A 147 15.43 -18.40 -20.06
CA GLU A 147 13.98 -18.58 -19.95
C GLU A 147 13.25 -18.12 -21.21
N TYR A 148 13.61 -16.95 -21.76
CA TYR A 148 13.02 -16.42 -22.98
C TYR A 148 13.25 -17.35 -24.19
N GLU A 149 14.47 -17.84 -24.38
CA GLU A 149 14.81 -18.75 -25.48
C GLU A 149 13.98 -20.03 -25.40
N ARG A 150 13.87 -20.63 -24.21
CA ARG A 150 13.03 -21.82 -23.98
C ARG A 150 11.56 -21.57 -24.27
N GLU A 151 11.02 -20.39 -23.94
CA GLU A 151 9.64 -20.06 -24.28
C GLU A 151 9.45 -19.85 -25.78
N SER A 152 10.40 -19.19 -26.45
CA SER A 152 10.35 -18.95 -27.89
C SER A 152 10.35 -20.26 -28.70
N LEU A 153 11.17 -21.24 -28.28
CA LEU A 153 11.23 -22.57 -28.89
C LEU A 153 9.92 -23.36 -28.71
N LYS A 154 9.22 -23.19 -27.58
CA LYS A 154 7.93 -23.84 -27.34
C LYS A 154 6.80 -23.28 -28.19
N LYS A 155 6.86 -22.00 -28.57
CA LYS A 155 5.86 -21.36 -29.44
C LYS A 155 6.11 -21.61 -30.93
N GLY A 156 7.32 -22.05 -31.29
CA GLY A 156 7.72 -22.33 -32.68
C GLY A 156 7.48 -23.76 -33.16
N ASN A 157 7.06 -24.68 -32.27
CA ASN A 157 6.68 -26.06 -32.56
C ASN A 157 5.17 -26.25 -32.42
#